data_AF-A0A522SUA6-F1
#
_entry.id   AF-A0A522SUA6-F1
#
_cell.length_a   1.000
_cell.length_b   1.000
_cell.length_c   1.000
_cell.angle_alpha   90.00
_cell.angle_beta   90.00
_cell.angle_gamma   90.00
#
_symmetry.space_group_name_H-M   'P 1'
#
loop_
_entity.id
_entity.type
_entity.pdbx_description
1 polymer ?
#
loop_
_entity_poly.entity_id
_entity_poly.type
_entity_poly.pdbx_seq_one_letter_code
_entity_poly.pdbx_strand_id
1 'polypeptide(L)'
;MRDLTEECLRILNKGLFEITDPGPLHQPIRSFSIRRDEKLHLILETEAAPNATSAAIDQPRGTVRMTTERALLRSVGGLEGEFLGLVPYSQNRQTIGVTEQPLKELAQVHIAKTNNPSAAPAAYVIDWLENLPRSPYTWPAASDVVTRTITTRRISLNDGITIASDTDRSSTSWNSAKVTVDGATFYVCALDREDGPGAIKPGCIVYDGAPDDEFRKKVRTGLSFAMGVYLVDLGTTHYDAEWNVVSTLARSAYSLRRHAFDIETLQLAPLGDRFLNELGAPQLTRAIQAFVTAFDSLDLANLHWAFWHACAATPHIAPAHFGAAIEGLQSAYTKANPGKVREGWATRDEWKILKTALSDVIDGGNVSVEAKTALKDKLPTFNGIDQRQRLKDVMAALNLELGDDEDAAWRRRNKAAHGTPIPQGQEVAAIRDMKLLRGLFQRLLLRITNAADQYIDYASPNHEYRPLRQAPPTIG
;
A
#
# COMPACT_ATOMS: atom_id res chain seq x y z
N MET A 1 -6.79 11.28 20.23
CA MET A 1 -6.67 10.41 19.04
C MET A 1 -5.46 10.69 18.16
N ARG A 2 -5.05 11.96 17.89
CA ARG A 2 -3.76 12.27 17.20
C ARG A 2 -2.55 11.57 17.82
N ASP A 3 -2.58 11.37 19.13
CA ASP A 3 -1.50 10.74 19.90
C ASP A 3 -1.38 9.22 19.74
N LEU A 4 -2.42 8.53 19.22
CA LEU A 4 -2.42 7.06 19.15
C LEU A 4 -1.74 6.54 17.88
N THR A 5 -1.95 7.18 16.73
CA THR A 5 -1.31 6.80 15.45
C THR A 5 0.21 6.97 15.44
N GLU A 6 0.76 7.70 16.42
CA GLU A 6 2.19 7.98 16.58
C GLU A 6 2.71 7.45 17.93
N GLU A 7 2.11 6.39 18.46
CA GLU A 7 2.49 5.81 19.76
C GLU A 7 3.97 5.46 19.85
N CYS A 8 4.54 4.86 18.79
CA CYS A 8 5.98 4.58 18.71
C CYS A 8 6.82 5.86 18.88
N LEU A 9 6.50 6.92 18.13
CA LEU A 9 7.25 8.18 18.18
C LEU A 9 7.06 8.87 19.54
N ARG A 10 5.87 8.78 20.13
CA ARG A 10 5.57 9.29 21.48
C ARG A 10 6.43 8.60 22.53
N ILE A 11 6.54 7.26 22.48
CA ILE A 11 7.37 6.48 23.40
C ILE A 11 8.85 6.86 23.21
N LEU A 12 9.35 6.90 21.99
CA LEU A 12 10.75 7.26 21.71
C LEU A 12 11.10 8.68 22.17
N ASN A 13 10.22 9.66 21.94
CA ASN A 13 10.46 11.06 22.32
C ASN A 13 10.33 11.33 23.82
N LYS A 14 9.50 10.57 24.54
CA LYS A 14 9.21 10.82 25.98
C LYS A 14 9.83 9.80 26.93
N GLY A 15 10.29 8.66 26.41
CA GLY A 15 10.70 7.50 27.19
C GLY A 15 12.10 7.56 27.80
N LEU A 16 12.78 8.72 27.76
CA LEU A 16 14.14 8.91 28.29
C LEU A 16 15.12 7.84 27.76
N PHE A 17 15.25 7.77 26.43
CA PHE A 17 16.18 6.87 25.76
C PHE A 17 17.57 7.49 25.64
N GLU A 18 18.58 6.67 25.88
CA GLU A 18 19.97 6.93 25.53
C GLU A 18 20.33 6.12 24.27
N ILE A 19 21.10 6.71 23.36
CA ILE A 19 21.61 6.01 22.17
C ILE A 19 22.87 5.25 22.60
N THR A 20 22.80 3.93 22.60
CA THR A 20 23.90 3.04 23.02
C THR A 20 24.81 2.66 21.85
N ASP A 21 24.28 2.66 20.63
CA ASP A 21 25.04 2.53 19.39
C ASP A 21 24.52 3.58 18.39
N PRO A 22 25.30 4.61 18.05
CA PRO A 22 24.85 5.69 17.17
C PRO A 22 24.86 5.29 15.68
N GLY A 23 25.50 4.18 15.31
CA GLY A 23 25.72 3.81 13.91
C GLY A 23 26.35 4.96 13.09
N PRO A 24 25.70 5.44 12.01
CA PRO A 24 26.21 6.52 11.18
C PRO A 24 26.04 7.94 11.79
N LEU A 25 25.42 8.11 12.96
CA LEU A 25 25.18 9.42 13.55
C LEU A 25 26.45 10.01 14.19
N HIS A 26 26.47 11.34 14.34
CA HIS A 26 27.53 12.03 15.06
C HIS A 26 27.42 11.83 16.58
N GLN A 27 28.50 11.38 17.22
CA GLN A 27 28.55 11.12 18.67
C GLN A 27 29.61 11.99 19.38
N PRO A 28 29.43 12.33 20.68
CA PRO A 28 28.35 11.89 21.58
C PRO A 28 27.03 12.65 21.37
N ILE A 29 25.92 11.91 21.32
CA ILE A 29 24.56 12.45 21.18
C ILE A 29 24.03 12.80 22.58
N ARG A 30 23.54 14.03 22.75
CA ARG A 30 22.99 14.54 24.03
C ARG A 30 21.47 14.37 24.09
N SER A 31 20.79 14.55 22.96
CA SER A 31 19.35 14.43 22.85
C SER A 31 18.96 14.07 21.42
N PHE A 32 17.75 13.55 21.26
CA PHE A 32 17.16 13.36 19.94
C PHE A 32 15.66 13.62 20.00
N SER A 33 15.09 13.88 18.83
CA SER A 33 13.65 13.82 18.61
C SER A 33 13.37 13.16 17.27
N ILE A 34 12.29 12.39 17.19
CA ILE A 34 11.83 11.77 15.96
C ILE A 34 10.41 12.23 15.64
N ARG A 35 10.17 12.56 14.37
CA ARG A 35 8.87 13.02 13.89
C ARG A 35 8.60 12.50 12.50
N ARG A 36 7.33 12.56 12.10
CA ARG A 36 6.91 12.34 10.73
C ARG A 36 6.82 13.67 9.97
N ASP A 37 7.33 13.72 8.74
CA ASP A 37 7.19 14.89 7.85
C ASP A 37 5.86 14.87 7.07
N GLU A 38 5.62 15.90 6.26
CA GLU A 38 4.42 16.03 5.44
C GLU A 38 4.27 14.91 4.38
N LYS A 39 5.39 14.30 3.95
CA LYS A 39 5.43 13.19 2.98
C LYS A 39 5.36 11.82 3.66
N LEU A 40 5.20 11.82 4.98
CA LEU A 40 5.14 10.65 5.86
C LEU A 40 6.49 9.94 6.07
N HIS A 41 7.61 10.61 5.79
CA HIS A 41 8.93 10.10 6.17
C HIS A 41 9.20 10.33 7.66
N LEU A 42 9.93 9.41 8.28
CA LEU A 42 10.45 9.58 9.62
C LEU A 42 11.75 10.38 9.56
N ILE A 43 11.78 11.49 10.29
CA ILE A 43 12.91 12.40 10.41
C ILE A 43 13.39 12.36 11.86
N LEU A 44 14.64 11.96 12.05
CA LEU A 44 15.36 12.02 13.30
C LEU A 44 16.17 13.31 13.34
N GLU A 45 16.00 14.11 14.38
CA GLU A 45 16.86 15.23 14.73
C GLU A 45 17.68 14.85 15.96
N THR A 46 19.00 15.01 15.90
CA THR A 46 19.89 14.78 17.04
C THR A 46 20.64 16.06 17.38
N GLU A 47 20.92 16.25 18.67
CA GLU A 47 21.84 17.28 19.16
C GLU A 47 23.07 16.58 19.75
N ALA A 48 24.22 16.79 19.13
CA ALA A 48 25.50 16.22 19.55
C ALA A 48 26.47 17.29 20.05
N ALA A 49 27.57 16.87 20.67
CA ALA A 49 28.64 17.79 21.04
C ALA A 49 29.20 18.54 19.81
N PRO A 50 29.71 19.78 19.95
CA PRO A 50 30.20 20.54 18.80
C PRO A 50 31.35 19.85 18.05
N ASN A 51 32.18 19.09 18.75
CA ASN A 51 33.28 18.30 18.21
C ASN A 51 32.90 16.85 17.89
N ALA A 52 31.60 16.55 17.80
CA ALA A 52 31.13 15.20 17.50
C ALA A 52 31.63 14.71 16.14
N THR A 53 31.89 13.40 16.07
CA THR A 53 32.38 12.69 14.88
C THR A 53 31.43 11.56 14.52
N SER A 54 31.37 11.20 13.23
CA SER A 54 30.55 10.11 12.71
C SER A 54 31.43 9.00 12.12
N ALA A 55 30.96 7.75 12.23
CA ALA A 55 31.52 6.59 11.55
C ALA A 55 30.87 6.32 10.18
N ALA A 56 30.04 7.24 9.68
CA ALA A 56 29.36 7.10 8.40
C ALA A 56 30.37 6.96 7.26
N ILE A 57 30.12 5.97 6.39
CA ILE A 57 30.88 5.78 5.17
C ILE A 57 30.37 6.80 4.15
N ASP A 58 31.28 7.61 3.61
CA ASP A 58 30.93 8.53 2.52
C ASP A 58 30.51 7.74 1.28
N GLN A 59 29.35 8.09 0.73
CA GLN A 59 28.77 7.41 -0.41
C GLN A 59 28.79 8.36 -1.60
N PRO A 60 29.39 7.97 -2.75
CA PRO A 60 29.38 8.80 -3.94
C PRO A 60 27.96 9.21 -4.34
N ARG A 61 27.79 10.45 -4.81
CA ARG A 61 26.50 10.94 -5.30
C ARG A 61 26.00 10.05 -6.44
N GLY A 62 24.71 9.67 -6.38
CA GLY A 62 24.07 8.78 -7.34
C GLY A 62 24.19 7.28 -7.02
N THR A 63 24.86 6.90 -5.92
CA THR A 63 24.91 5.50 -5.47
C THR A 63 23.51 5.00 -5.10
N VAL A 64 23.05 3.93 -5.75
CA VAL A 64 21.81 3.23 -5.41
C VAL A 64 22.15 2.06 -4.49
N ARG A 65 21.59 2.05 -3.28
CA ARG A 65 21.80 0.98 -2.31
C ARG A 65 20.61 0.84 -1.36
N MET A 66 20.50 -0.33 -0.76
CA MET A 66 19.64 -0.53 0.41
C MET A 66 20.39 -0.05 1.65
N THR A 67 19.80 0.89 2.38
CA THR A 67 20.32 1.35 3.67
C THR A 67 20.01 0.30 4.74
N THR A 68 21.04 -0.22 5.39
CA THR A 68 20.93 -1.21 6.48
C THR A 68 21.49 -0.70 7.79
N GLU A 69 22.04 0.51 7.77
CA GLU A 69 22.54 1.24 8.92
C GLU A 69 21.46 1.41 9.97
N ARG A 70 21.88 1.25 11.23
CA ARG A 70 20.99 1.28 12.39
C ARG A 70 21.61 2.03 13.55
N ALA A 71 20.78 2.51 14.45
CA ALA A 71 21.17 3.01 15.76
C ALA A 71 20.34 2.31 16.84
N LEU A 72 20.98 1.94 17.95
CA LEU A 72 20.36 1.24 19.06
C LEU A 72 20.18 2.17 20.25
N LEU A 73 19.06 2.00 20.95
CA LEU A 73 18.69 2.83 22.09
C LEU A 73 18.28 1.97 23.27
N ARG A 74 18.48 2.51 24.48
CA ARG A 74 17.99 1.91 25.71
C ARG A 74 17.38 2.98 26.61
N SER A 75 16.20 2.72 27.15
CA SER A 75 15.61 3.58 28.17
C SER A 75 16.07 3.19 29.56
N VAL A 76 15.98 4.15 30.50
CA VAL A 76 16.20 3.89 31.94
C VAL A 76 15.28 2.79 32.48
N GLY A 77 14.08 2.67 31.91
CA GLY A 77 13.09 1.63 32.26
C GLY A 77 13.35 0.26 31.62
N GLY A 78 14.44 0.08 30.89
CA GLY A 78 14.80 -1.19 30.25
C GLY A 78 14.15 -1.45 28.89
N LEU A 79 13.44 -0.47 28.32
CA LEU A 79 12.94 -0.58 26.94
C LEU A 79 14.10 -0.50 25.97
N GLU A 80 14.03 -1.30 24.92
CA GLU A 80 14.98 -1.30 23.82
C GLU A 80 14.38 -0.56 22.63
N GLY A 81 15.17 0.27 21.97
CA GLY A 81 14.79 0.99 20.76
C GLY A 81 15.76 0.72 19.62
N GLU A 82 15.28 0.77 18.39
CA GLU A 82 16.12 0.68 17.19
C GLU A 82 15.60 1.63 16.10
N PHE A 83 16.52 2.40 15.50
CA PHE A 83 16.31 3.05 14.22
C PHE A 83 17.01 2.23 13.14
N LEU A 84 16.31 1.92 12.05
CA LEU A 84 16.81 1.10 10.93
C LEU A 84 16.64 1.86 9.60
N GLY A 85 17.59 1.66 8.69
CA GLY A 85 17.63 2.36 7.40
C GLY A 85 17.98 3.84 7.60
N LEU A 86 18.95 4.10 8.47
CA LEU A 86 19.31 5.43 8.94
C LEU A 86 20.26 6.14 7.96
N VAL A 87 19.88 7.32 7.48
CA VAL A 87 20.68 8.14 6.54
C VAL A 87 20.77 9.59 7.00
N PRO A 88 21.91 10.01 7.59
CA PRO A 88 22.18 11.43 7.85
C PRO A 88 22.24 12.22 6.54
N TYR A 89 21.64 13.40 6.49
CA TYR A 89 21.58 14.20 5.25
C TYR A 89 21.76 15.71 5.45
N SER A 90 21.69 16.22 6.68
CA SER A 90 21.88 17.64 6.96
C SER A 90 22.56 17.85 8.31
N GLN A 91 23.47 18.81 8.37
CA GLN A 91 24.20 19.19 9.56
C GLN A 91 24.22 20.71 9.67
N ASN A 92 23.99 21.22 10.87
CA ASN A 92 24.09 22.64 11.17
C ASN A 92 25.00 22.84 12.37
N ARG A 93 26.11 23.54 12.14
CA ARG A 93 27.05 24.02 13.16
C ARG A 93 26.92 25.53 13.22
N GLN A 94 26.39 26.05 14.33
CA GLN A 94 26.36 27.49 14.57
C GLN A 94 27.52 27.89 15.49
N THR A 95 28.22 28.95 15.13
CA THR A 95 29.22 29.59 15.99
C THR A 95 28.69 30.96 16.38
N ILE A 96 28.42 31.19 17.67
CA ILE A 96 28.02 32.51 18.18
C ILE A 96 29.12 32.99 19.13
N GLY A 97 30.01 33.85 18.64
CA GLY A 97 31.16 34.33 19.41
C GLY A 97 32.17 33.21 19.70
N VAL A 98 32.54 33.04 20.97
CA VAL A 98 33.56 32.07 21.44
C VAL A 98 32.92 30.74 21.90
N THR A 99 31.59 30.67 22.00
CA THR A 99 30.86 29.47 22.43
C THR A 99 30.44 28.63 21.24
N GLU A 100 30.99 27.42 21.14
CA GLU A 100 30.55 26.42 20.17
C GLU A 100 29.16 25.89 20.56
N GLN A 101 28.19 26.01 19.64
CA GLN A 101 26.85 25.46 19.84
C GLN A 101 26.83 23.95 19.53
N PRO A 102 25.89 23.19 20.12
CA PRO A 102 25.71 21.77 19.79
C PRO A 102 25.49 21.58 18.28
N LEU A 103 26.04 20.49 17.75
CA LEU A 103 25.82 20.05 16.37
C LEU A 103 24.37 19.55 16.26
N LYS A 104 23.58 20.18 15.39
CA LYS A 104 22.26 19.65 15.01
C LYS A 104 22.38 18.85 13.73
N GLU A 105 21.95 17.59 13.77
CA GLU A 105 21.97 16.69 12.62
C GLU A 105 20.56 16.16 12.33
N LEU A 106 20.17 16.18 11.05
CA LEU A 106 18.96 15.53 10.55
C LEU A 106 19.31 14.25 9.80
N ALA A 107 18.57 13.19 10.11
CA ALA A 107 18.64 11.91 9.43
C ALA A 107 17.25 11.40 9.01
N GLN A 108 17.19 10.70 7.89
CA GLN A 108 16.01 9.92 7.51
C GLN A 108 16.09 8.55 8.17
N VAL A 109 14.95 8.07 8.66
CA VAL A 109 14.80 6.75 9.27
C VAL A 109 13.80 5.95 8.43
N HIS A 110 14.12 4.72 8.05
CA HIS A 110 13.14 3.88 7.37
C HIS A 110 12.15 3.25 8.37
N ILE A 111 12.67 2.71 9.48
CA ILE A 111 11.87 2.09 10.54
C ILE A 111 12.39 2.56 11.90
N ALA A 112 11.48 2.93 12.79
CA ALA A 112 11.74 3.09 14.21
C ALA A 112 10.94 2.04 14.98
N LYS A 113 11.54 1.35 15.94
CA LYS A 113 10.81 0.37 16.76
C LYS A 113 11.23 0.42 18.21
N THR A 114 10.33 -0.03 19.08
CA THR A 114 10.61 -0.26 20.49
C THR A 114 10.19 -1.67 20.88
N ASN A 115 10.90 -2.27 21.81
CA ASN A 115 10.57 -3.56 22.38
C ASN A 115 10.68 -3.48 23.91
N ASN A 116 9.76 -4.12 24.62
CA ASN A 116 9.84 -4.31 26.06
C ASN A 116 10.21 -5.78 26.33
N PRO A 117 11.47 -6.10 26.63
CA PRO A 117 11.91 -7.49 26.87
C PRO A 117 11.21 -8.17 28.04
N SER A 118 10.66 -7.39 28.97
CA SER A 118 9.98 -7.86 30.18
C SER A 118 8.46 -7.93 30.02
N ALA A 119 7.91 -7.59 28.84
CA ALA A 119 6.47 -7.61 28.62
C ALA A 119 5.92 -9.03 28.49
N ALA A 120 4.65 -9.18 28.84
CA ALA A 120 3.89 -10.38 28.54
C ALA A 120 3.75 -10.57 27.01
N PRO A 121 3.42 -11.80 26.55
CA PRO A 121 3.18 -12.04 25.13
C PRO A 121 2.09 -11.15 24.55
N ALA A 122 2.25 -10.77 23.28
CA ALA A 122 1.23 -9.99 22.58
C ALA A 122 -0.07 -10.79 22.43
N ALA A 123 -1.17 -10.21 22.90
CA ALA A 123 -2.53 -10.71 22.73
C ALA A 123 -3.31 -9.91 21.67
N TYR A 124 -2.92 -8.65 21.41
CA TYR A 124 -3.57 -7.78 20.43
C TYR A 124 -2.54 -7.05 19.58
N VAL A 125 -2.92 -6.75 18.34
CA VAL A 125 -2.11 -5.94 17.43
C VAL A 125 -2.97 -4.85 16.81
N ILE A 126 -2.42 -3.64 16.71
CA ILE A 126 -3.02 -2.55 15.95
C ILE A 126 -2.09 -2.18 14.80
N ASP A 127 -2.59 -2.27 13.57
CA ASP A 127 -1.96 -1.63 12.41
C ASP A 127 -2.47 -0.19 12.33
N TRP A 128 -1.56 0.79 12.30
CA TRP A 128 -1.88 2.20 12.14
C TRP A 128 -1.83 2.59 10.67
N LEU A 129 -2.89 3.22 10.19
CA LEU A 129 -3.09 3.52 8.78
C LEU A 129 -3.35 5.01 8.55
N GLU A 130 -3.03 5.44 7.34
CA GLU A 130 -3.53 6.67 6.75
C GLU A 130 -4.31 6.37 5.47
N ASN A 131 -5.10 7.36 5.05
CA ASN A 131 -6.00 7.27 3.91
C ASN A 131 -7.11 6.23 4.08
N LEU A 132 -7.69 6.13 5.28
CA LEU A 132 -8.90 5.37 5.56
C LEU A 132 -10.07 6.36 5.77
N PRO A 133 -10.81 6.74 4.71
CA PRO A 133 -11.86 7.74 4.81
C PRO A 133 -13.02 7.28 5.70
N ARG A 134 -13.66 8.23 6.40
CA ARG A 134 -14.99 8.01 6.96
C ARG A 134 -16.06 8.17 5.89
N SER A 135 -16.06 9.32 5.21
CA SER A 135 -16.87 9.59 4.01
C SER A 135 -16.12 9.16 2.73
N PRO A 136 -16.79 8.55 1.72
CA PRO A 136 -18.24 8.49 1.53
C PRO A 136 -18.90 7.20 2.04
N TYR A 137 -18.24 6.40 2.88
CA TYR A 137 -18.76 5.09 3.26
C TYR A 137 -19.93 5.15 4.24
N THR A 138 -20.83 4.18 4.09
CA THR A 138 -21.78 3.83 5.14
C THR A 138 -21.22 2.65 5.94
N TRP A 139 -20.65 2.95 7.11
CA TRP A 139 -20.04 1.95 7.99
C TRP A 139 -21.08 1.08 8.71
N PRO A 140 -20.84 -0.23 8.88
CA PRO A 140 -21.81 -1.18 9.42
C PRO A 140 -21.86 -1.20 10.96
N ALA A 141 -20.90 -0.59 11.64
CA ALA A 141 -20.85 -0.56 13.09
C ALA A 141 -20.31 0.77 13.64
N ALA A 142 -20.72 1.08 14.87
CA ALA A 142 -20.19 2.20 15.62
C ALA A 142 -19.08 1.76 16.58
N SER A 143 -18.08 2.63 16.74
CA SER A 143 -17.11 2.55 17.83
C SER A 143 -17.47 3.54 18.93
N ASP A 144 -17.37 3.11 20.18
CA ASP A 144 -17.47 3.97 21.36
C ASP A 144 -16.08 4.28 21.91
N VAL A 145 -15.79 5.57 22.06
CA VAL A 145 -14.54 6.04 22.68
C VAL A 145 -14.89 6.67 24.02
N VAL A 146 -14.39 6.07 25.10
CA VAL A 146 -14.49 6.61 26.46
C VAL A 146 -13.12 7.15 26.87
N THR A 147 -13.05 8.46 27.07
CA THR A 147 -11.86 9.14 27.58
C THR A 147 -12.05 9.44 29.07
N ARG A 148 -11.19 8.84 29.90
CA ARG A 148 -11.13 9.09 31.35
C ARG A 148 -9.98 10.02 31.69
N THR A 149 -10.28 11.10 32.42
CA THR A 149 -9.27 12.02 32.94
C THR A 149 -9.26 11.97 34.47
N ILE A 150 -8.29 11.25 35.02
CA ILE A 150 -8.09 11.17 36.47
C ILE A 150 -7.08 12.24 36.88
N THR A 151 -7.52 13.25 37.64
CA THR A 151 -6.63 14.25 38.25
C THR A 151 -6.46 13.92 39.72
N THR A 152 -5.24 13.58 40.14
CA THR A 152 -4.91 13.37 41.56
C THR A 152 -4.01 14.51 42.02
N ARG A 153 -4.48 15.31 42.97
CA ARG A 153 -3.68 16.33 43.67
C ARG A 153 -3.36 15.82 45.07
N ARG A 154 -2.07 15.58 45.33
CA ARG A 154 -1.56 15.26 46.67
C ARG A 154 -0.90 16.51 47.25
N ILE A 155 -1.41 17.01 48.37
CA ILE A 155 -0.80 18.12 49.10
C ILE A 155 -0.08 17.52 50.31
N SER A 156 1.24 17.52 50.28
CA SER A 156 2.07 16.89 51.31
C SER A 156 2.57 17.94 52.29
N LEU A 157 1.80 18.20 53.35
CA LEU A 157 2.27 18.77 54.60
C LEU A 157 1.72 17.85 55.70
N ASN A 158 2.58 16.99 56.25
CA ASN A 158 2.48 16.13 57.45
C ASN A 158 1.22 15.27 57.75
N ASP A 159 0.10 15.40 57.02
CA ASP A 159 -1.16 14.66 57.22
C ASP A 159 -1.97 14.55 55.90
N GLY A 160 -1.24 14.31 54.81
CA GLY A 160 -1.62 14.50 53.41
C GLY A 160 -3.10 14.32 53.00
N ILE A 161 -3.69 15.41 52.50
CA ILE A 161 -4.99 15.40 51.80
C ILE A 161 -4.77 14.97 50.34
N THR A 162 -5.53 13.97 49.90
CA THR A 162 -5.62 13.58 48.49
C THR A 162 -6.95 14.05 47.92
N ILE A 163 -6.89 14.92 46.90
CA ILE A 163 -8.06 15.31 46.11
C ILE A 163 -7.99 14.54 44.79
N ALA A 164 -8.99 13.71 44.53
CA ALA A 164 -9.17 13.05 43.25
C ALA A 164 -10.40 13.62 42.55
N SER A 165 -10.27 13.99 41.28
CA SER A 165 -11.41 14.27 40.41
C SER A 165 -11.32 13.38 39.18
N ASP A 166 -12.45 12.77 38.83
CA ASP A 166 -12.59 11.98 37.61
C ASP A 166 -13.54 12.68 36.65
N THR A 167 -13.28 12.59 35.36
CA THR A 167 -14.14 13.15 34.32
C THR A 167 -14.14 12.22 33.12
N ASP A 168 -15.33 11.72 32.80
CA ASP A 168 -15.57 10.84 31.66
C ASP A 168 -16.12 11.66 30.49
N ARG A 169 -15.55 11.47 29.30
CA ARG A 169 -16.14 11.93 28.03
C ARG A 169 -16.32 10.73 27.12
N SER A 170 -17.54 10.50 26.66
CA SER A 170 -17.86 9.44 25.71
C SER A 170 -18.25 10.02 24.35
N SER A 171 -17.82 9.38 23.27
CA SER A 171 -18.27 9.68 21.92
C SER A 171 -18.53 8.39 21.15
N THR A 172 -19.62 8.36 20.39
CA THR A 172 -20.00 7.24 19.52
C THR A 172 -19.95 7.68 18.07
N SER A 173 -19.26 6.93 17.21
CA SER A 173 -19.12 7.23 15.78
C SER A 173 -19.36 5.98 14.95
N TRP A 174 -20.18 6.07 13.89
CA TRP A 174 -20.33 5.01 12.86
C TRP A 174 -19.15 5.08 11.88
N ASN A 175 -18.13 4.29 12.18
CA ASN A 175 -16.81 4.37 11.53
C ASN A 175 -16.05 3.04 11.54
N SER A 176 -16.73 1.92 11.85
CA SER A 176 -16.04 0.64 12.05
C SER A 176 -16.74 -0.53 11.38
N ALA A 177 -15.96 -1.58 11.09
CA ALA A 177 -16.44 -2.85 10.57
C ALA A 177 -15.68 -4.01 11.24
N LYS A 178 -16.43 -5.04 11.66
CA LYS A 178 -15.87 -6.32 12.13
C LYS A 178 -15.75 -7.28 10.95
N VAL A 179 -14.59 -7.90 10.80
CA VAL A 179 -14.27 -8.82 9.71
C VAL A 179 -13.60 -10.07 10.28
N THR A 180 -13.88 -11.24 9.68
CA THR A 180 -13.20 -12.50 10.01
C THR A 180 -12.67 -13.15 8.75
N VAL A 181 -11.35 -13.34 8.66
CA VAL A 181 -10.66 -13.93 7.50
C VAL A 181 -9.70 -15.01 8.00
N ASP A 182 -9.74 -16.19 7.39
CA ASP A 182 -8.93 -17.36 7.79
C ASP A 182 -8.97 -17.65 9.30
N GLY A 183 -10.13 -17.44 9.93
CA GLY A 183 -10.34 -17.63 11.37
C GLY A 183 -9.83 -16.49 12.25
N ALA A 184 -9.04 -15.55 11.71
CA ALA A 184 -8.61 -14.35 12.43
C ALA A 184 -9.72 -13.28 12.39
N THR A 185 -10.04 -12.71 13.54
CA THR A 185 -11.02 -11.62 13.66
C THR A 185 -10.32 -10.29 13.87
N PHE A 186 -10.75 -9.27 13.15
CA PHE A 186 -10.23 -7.93 13.29
C PHE A 186 -11.30 -6.86 13.04
N TYR A 187 -10.99 -5.66 13.49
CA TYR A 187 -11.86 -4.48 13.43
C TYR A 187 -11.15 -3.40 12.64
N VAL A 188 -11.77 -2.93 11.57
CA VAL A 188 -11.28 -1.81 10.77
C VAL A 188 -12.01 -0.55 11.22
N CYS A 189 -11.26 0.49 11.58
CA CYS A 189 -11.83 1.70 12.17
C CYS A 189 -11.26 2.97 11.52
N ALA A 190 -12.11 3.81 10.94
CA ALA A 190 -11.75 5.18 10.56
C ALA A 190 -11.76 6.08 11.80
N LEU A 191 -10.69 6.85 12.00
CA LEU A 191 -10.53 7.70 13.18
C LEU A 191 -10.96 9.14 12.87
N ASP A 192 -11.52 9.83 13.87
CA ASP A 192 -12.13 11.14 13.66
C ASP A 192 -11.09 12.22 13.26
N ARG A 193 -11.26 12.74 12.03
CA ARG A 193 -10.74 14.01 11.53
C ARG A 193 -11.71 14.58 10.48
N GLU A 194 -11.62 15.89 10.23
CA GLU A 194 -12.38 16.52 9.15
C GLU A 194 -12.01 15.91 7.80
N ASP A 195 -13.03 15.47 7.05
CA ASP A 195 -12.91 15.01 5.68
C ASP A 195 -12.79 16.23 4.75
N GLY A 196 -11.70 16.31 3.97
CA GLY A 196 -11.47 17.35 2.96
C GLY A 196 -10.37 16.96 1.97
N PRO A 197 -10.28 17.61 0.79
CA PRO A 197 -9.22 17.34 -0.19
C PRO A 197 -7.83 17.55 0.42
N GLY A 198 -6.93 16.57 0.26
CA GLY A 198 -5.59 16.59 0.86
C GLY A 198 -5.54 16.41 2.39
N ALA A 199 -6.69 16.21 3.04
CA ALA A 199 -6.75 15.90 4.47
C ALA A 199 -6.19 14.50 4.73
N ILE A 200 -5.47 14.41 5.85
CA ILE A 200 -4.95 13.15 6.36
C ILE A 200 -6.10 12.40 7.04
N LYS A 201 -6.41 11.18 6.58
CA LYS A 201 -7.56 10.36 6.99
C LYS A 201 -7.08 9.17 7.83
N PRO A 202 -6.88 9.34 9.14
CA PRO A 202 -6.28 8.33 9.99
C PRO A 202 -7.23 7.15 10.19
N GLY A 203 -6.66 5.96 10.31
CA GLY A 203 -7.40 4.73 10.54
C GLY A 203 -6.56 3.70 11.29
N CYS A 204 -7.20 2.61 11.67
CA CYS A 204 -6.49 1.45 12.18
C CYS A 204 -7.18 0.14 11.86
N ILE A 205 -6.43 -0.95 11.99
CA ILE A 205 -6.95 -2.32 12.05
C ILE A 205 -6.54 -2.91 13.39
N VAL A 206 -7.53 -3.30 14.20
CA VAL A 206 -7.33 -3.93 15.51
C VAL A 206 -7.57 -5.43 15.38
N TYR A 207 -6.55 -6.24 15.59
CA TYR A 207 -6.61 -7.69 15.53
C TYR A 207 -6.86 -8.27 16.92
N ASP A 208 -7.82 -9.20 16.99
CA ASP A 208 -7.99 -10.10 18.12
C ASP A 208 -6.99 -11.25 17.97
N GLY A 209 -5.89 -11.20 18.73
CA GLY A 209 -4.69 -12.01 18.52
C GLY A 209 -3.51 -11.23 17.94
N ALA A 210 -2.41 -11.96 17.70
CA ALA A 210 -1.17 -11.41 17.15
C ALA A 210 -0.76 -12.13 15.84
N PRO A 211 -1.53 -11.96 14.74
CA PRO A 211 -1.16 -12.52 13.45
C PRO A 211 0.15 -11.89 12.95
N ASP A 212 0.92 -12.64 12.15
CA ASP A 212 2.21 -12.17 11.64
C ASP A 212 2.11 -11.03 10.62
N ASP A 213 3.25 -10.36 10.35
CA ASP A 213 3.34 -9.22 9.44
C ASP A 213 2.87 -9.56 8.01
N GLU A 214 3.05 -10.81 7.58
CA GLU A 214 2.69 -11.26 6.23
C GLU A 214 1.17 -11.33 6.09
N PHE A 215 0.48 -12.01 7.01
CA PHE A 215 -0.98 -12.07 7.03
C PHE A 215 -1.59 -10.67 7.13
N ARG A 216 -1.07 -9.81 8.03
CA ARG A 216 -1.55 -8.43 8.16
C ARG A 216 -1.36 -7.63 6.87
N LYS A 217 -0.26 -7.84 6.13
CA LYS A 217 -0.07 -7.24 4.80
C LYS A 217 -1.12 -7.73 3.81
N LYS A 218 -1.43 -9.03 3.77
CA LYS A 218 -2.48 -9.59 2.90
C LYS A 218 -3.84 -8.97 3.21
N VAL A 219 -4.18 -8.84 4.50
CA VAL A 219 -5.41 -8.18 4.96
C VAL A 219 -5.46 -6.71 4.51
N ARG A 220 -4.40 -5.93 4.73
CA ARG A 220 -4.33 -4.51 4.29
C ARG A 220 -4.51 -4.38 2.78
N THR A 221 -3.87 -5.23 1.98
CA THR A 221 -4.03 -5.25 0.53
C THR A 221 -5.45 -5.62 0.11
N GLY A 222 -6.05 -6.65 0.72
CA GLY A 222 -7.43 -7.06 0.44
C GLY A 222 -8.44 -5.97 0.79
N LEU A 223 -8.27 -5.32 1.95
CA LEU A 223 -9.08 -4.17 2.36
C LEU A 223 -8.96 -3.02 1.37
N SER A 224 -7.73 -2.67 0.98
CA SER A 224 -7.45 -1.62 0.02
C SER A 224 -8.19 -1.85 -1.31
N PHE A 225 -8.16 -3.07 -1.84
CA PHE A 225 -8.95 -3.43 -3.03
C PHE A 225 -10.45 -3.38 -2.79
N ALA A 226 -10.97 -4.02 -1.72
CA ALA A 226 -12.41 -4.07 -1.47
C ALA A 226 -13.01 -2.67 -1.32
N MET A 227 -12.39 -1.85 -0.47
CA MET A 227 -12.83 -0.48 -0.19
C MET A 227 -12.56 0.48 -1.36
N GLY A 228 -11.62 0.14 -2.26
CA GLY A 228 -11.30 1.01 -3.39
C GLY A 228 -10.50 2.25 -2.97
N VAL A 229 -9.60 2.09 -2.01
CA VAL A 229 -8.69 3.13 -1.52
C VAL A 229 -7.29 2.58 -1.28
N TYR A 230 -6.24 3.37 -1.56
CA TYR A 230 -4.86 3.00 -1.21
C TYR A 230 -4.62 3.25 0.29
N LEU A 231 -4.52 2.18 1.08
CA LEU A 231 -4.22 2.27 2.51
C LEU A 231 -2.72 2.48 2.73
N VAL A 232 -2.37 3.51 3.47
CA VAL A 232 -0.98 3.87 3.76
C VAL A 232 -0.59 3.30 5.12
N ASP A 233 0.35 2.35 5.14
CA ASP A 233 0.85 1.71 6.37
C ASP A 233 1.83 2.62 7.12
N LEU A 234 1.48 3.05 8.33
CA LEU A 234 2.34 3.87 9.19
C LEU A 234 3.20 3.06 10.14
N GLY A 235 2.82 1.82 10.44
CA GLY A 235 3.41 1.03 11.52
C GLY A 235 2.39 0.26 12.35
N THR A 236 2.86 -0.32 13.45
CA THR A 236 2.10 -1.26 14.27
C THR A 236 2.38 -1.10 15.76
N THR A 237 1.42 -1.48 16.60
CA THR A 237 1.62 -1.61 18.05
C THR A 237 1.10 -2.95 18.53
N HIS A 238 1.89 -3.65 19.35
CA HIS A 238 1.52 -4.91 19.96
C HIS A 238 1.22 -4.68 21.44
N TYR A 239 0.13 -5.25 21.92
CA TYR A 239 -0.31 -5.16 23.30
C TYR A 239 -0.47 -6.55 23.91
N ASP A 240 -0.25 -6.66 25.22
CA ASP A 240 -0.58 -7.86 25.99
C ASP A 240 -2.09 -7.93 26.29
N ALA A 241 -2.52 -8.95 27.06
CA ALA A 241 -3.93 -9.17 27.38
C ALA A 241 -4.53 -8.02 28.23
N GLU A 242 -3.69 -7.30 28.96
CA GLU A 242 -4.05 -6.16 29.80
C GLU A 242 -3.92 -4.81 29.06
N TRP A 243 -3.68 -4.83 27.75
CA TRP A 243 -3.48 -3.64 26.90
C TRP A 243 -2.23 -2.82 27.23
N ASN A 244 -1.23 -3.42 27.87
CA ASN A 244 0.09 -2.78 28.00
C ASN A 244 0.88 -2.95 26.70
N VAL A 245 1.64 -1.92 26.33
CA VAL A 245 2.48 -1.94 25.12
C VAL A 245 3.63 -2.94 25.29
N VAL A 246 3.67 -3.94 24.39
CA VAL A 246 4.73 -4.94 24.28
C VAL A 246 5.84 -4.44 23.35
N SER A 247 5.44 -3.98 22.17
CA SER A 247 6.35 -3.46 21.15
C SER A 247 5.65 -2.47 20.23
N THR A 248 6.43 -1.56 19.65
CA THR A 248 5.93 -0.61 18.66
C THR A 248 6.83 -0.57 17.44
N LEU A 249 6.26 -0.21 16.30
CA LEU A 249 6.99 -0.03 15.06
C LEU A 249 6.35 1.13 14.30
N ALA A 250 7.14 2.11 13.87
CA ALA A 250 6.77 3.15 12.92
C ALA A 250 7.63 3.02 11.66
N ARG A 251 7.05 3.27 10.48
CA ARG A 251 7.73 3.19 9.18
C ARG A 251 7.66 4.52 8.45
N SER A 252 8.68 4.87 7.68
CA SER A 252 8.56 5.89 6.63
C SER A 252 7.58 5.40 5.58
N ALA A 253 6.38 5.99 5.55
CA ALA A 253 5.25 5.44 4.83
C ALA A 253 5.25 5.88 3.37
N TYR A 254 5.01 4.94 2.45
CA TYR A 254 4.91 5.24 1.03
C TYR A 254 3.48 5.59 0.64
N SER A 255 3.24 6.87 0.32
CA SER A 255 1.92 7.44 0.02
C SER A 255 1.72 7.82 -1.45
N LEU A 256 2.43 7.15 -2.38
CA LEU A 256 2.45 7.53 -3.81
C LEU A 256 2.86 9.00 -3.99
N ARG A 257 3.83 9.46 -3.19
CA ARG A 257 4.22 10.88 -3.10
C ARG A 257 3.03 11.81 -2.79
N ARG A 258 2.20 11.42 -1.81
CA ARG A 258 0.96 12.09 -1.38
C ARG A 258 -0.24 11.92 -2.32
N HIS A 259 -0.06 11.40 -3.53
CA HIS A 259 -1.20 11.19 -4.43
C HIS A 259 -2.20 10.15 -3.94
N ALA A 260 -1.84 9.29 -2.97
CA ALA A 260 -2.79 8.39 -2.34
C ALA A 260 -4.05 9.11 -1.82
N PHE A 261 -3.90 10.34 -1.29
CA PHE A 261 -4.99 11.13 -0.72
C PHE A 261 -5.85 11.84 -1.78
N ASP A 262 -5.36 11.90 -3.03
CA ASP A 262 -6.05 12.53 -4.17
C ASP A 262 -6.85 11.50 -4.99
N ILE A 263 -6.57 10.20 -4.81
CA ILE A 263 -7.30 9.13 -5.49
C ILE A 263 -8.73 9.08 -4.95
N GLU A 264 -9.69 9.17 -5.87
CA GLU A 264 -11.11 9.04 -5.54
C GLU A 264 -11.40 7.65 -4.96
N THR A 265 -12.20 7.63 -3.89
CA THR A 265 -12.67 6.40 -3.25
C THR A 265 -13.70 5.71 -4.13
N LEU A 266 -13.34 4.56 -4.69
CA LEU A 266 -14.13 3.88 -5.72
C LEU A 266 -14.00 2.36 -5.55
N GLN A 267 -14.94 1.78 -4.79
CA GLN A 267 -15.06 0.36 -4.47
C GLN A 267 -15.05 -0.51 -5.74
N LEU A 268 -14.43 -1.69 -5.67
CA LEU A 268 -14.39 -2.61 -6.82
C LEU A 268 -15.77 -3.19 -7.16
N ALA A 269 -16.55 -3.49 -6.13
CA ALA A 269 -17.86 -4.09 -6.21
C ALA A 269 -18.78 -3.47 -5.14
N PRO A 270 -20.10 -3.58 -5.30
CA PRO A 270 -21.03 -3.27 -4.22
C PRO A 270 -20.69 -4.13 -3.01
N LEU A 271 -20.45 -3.48 -1.87
CA LEU A 271 -20.22 -4.17 -0.59
C LEU A 271 -21.47 -4.14 0.30
N GLY A 272 -22.63 -3.84 -0.26
CA GLY A 272 -23.91 -3.85 0.41
C GLY A 272 -25.03 -3.60 -0.60
N ASP A 273 -26.26 -3.85 -0.16
CA ASP A 273 -27.42 -3.92 -1.06
C ASP A 273 -28.36 -2.73 -0.88
N ARG A 274 -28.09 -1.85 0.11
CA ARG A 274 -29.02 -0.80 0.53
C ARG A 274 -28.57 0.59 0.14
N PHE A 275 -27.28 0.88 0.28
CA PHE A 275 -26.74 2.22 0.09
C PHE A 275 -25.53 2.23 -0.85
N LEU A 276 -25.34 3.36 -1.53
CA LEU A 276 -24.08 3.61 -2.24
C LEU A 276 -22.93 3.68 -1.24
N ASN A 277 -21.79 3.06 -1.57
CA ASN A 277 -20.61 2.99 -0.71
C ASN A 277 -20.86 2.31 0.66
N GLU A 278 -21.86 1.43 0.76
CA GLU A 278 -22.06 0.62 1.95
C GLU A 278 -20.86 -0.31 2.19
N LEU A 279 -20.51 -0.54 3.46
CA LEU A 279 -19.49 -1.50 3.88
C LEU A 279 -20.13 -2.67 4.64
N GLY A 280 -21.09 -3.34 4.00
CA GLY A 280 -21.78 -4.50 4.56
C GLY A 280 -20.79 -5.58 4.97
N ALA A 281 -20.83 -5.94 6.26
CA ALA A 281 -19.84 -6.84 6.85
C ALA A 281 -19.70 -8.20 6.12
N PRO A 282 -20.78 -8.87 5.65
CA PRO A 282 -20.66 -10.12 4.91
C PRO A 282 -19.94 -9.97 3.57
N GLN A 283 -20.31 -8.98 2.76
CA GLN A 283 -19.73 -8.73 1.45
C GLN A 283 -18.27 -8.25 1.57
N LEU A 284 -17.99 -7.35 2.51
CA LEU A 284 -16.63 -6.90 2.82
C LEU A 284 -15.75 -8.08 3.23
N THR A 285 -16.25 -8.94 4.13
CA THR A 285 -15.53 -10.15 4.58
C THR A 285 -15.26 -11.11 3.42
N ARG A 286 -16.28 -11.40 2.58
CA ARG A 286 -16.12 -12.24 1.38
C ARG A 286 -15.04 -11.70 0.46
N ALA A 287 -15.05 -10.39 0.18
CA ALA A 287 -14.09 -9.77 -0.71
C ALA A 287 -12.65 -9.87 -0.16
N ILE A 288 -12.44 -9.51 1.11
CA ILE A 288 -11.10 -9.57 1.73
C ILE A 288 -10.61 -11.02 1.78
N GLN A 289 -11.45 -11.97 2.19
CA GLN A 289 -11.10 -13.40 2.20
C GLN A 289 -10.65 -13.88 0.82
N ALA A 290 -11.39 -13.53 -0.23
CA ALA A 290 -11.06 -13.89 -1.60
C ALA A 290 -9.69 -13.32 -2.03
N PHE A 291 -9.39 -12.07 -1.69
CA PHE A 291 -8.09 -11.46 -2.00
C PHE A 291 -6.95 -12.04 -1.17
N VAL A 292 -7.14 -12.29 0.13
CA VAL A 292 -6.12 -12.92 0.99
C VAL A 292 -5.78 -14.32 0.48
N THR A 293 -6.80 -15.11 0.12
CA THR A 293 -6.63 -16.47 -0.43
C THR A 293 -5.86 -16.46 -1.76
N ALA A 294 -6.10 -15.46 -2.60
CA ALA A 294 -5.46 -15.34 -3.91
C ALA A 294 -4.13 -14.56 -3.90
N PHE A 295 -3.67 -14.11 -2.73
CA PHE A 295 -2.60 -13.12 -2.63
C PHE A 295 -1.30 -13.56 -3.30
N ASP A 296 -0.81 -14.76 -2.97
CA ASP A 296 0.47 -15.26 -3.48
C ASP A 296 0.33 -15.80 -4.91
N SER A 297 -0.79 -16.46 -5.23
CA SER A 297 -1.01 -17.08 -6.53
C SER A 297 -1.19 -16.05 -7.65
N LEU A 298 -1.72 -14.87 -7.32
CA LEU A 298 -1.88 -13.76 -8.24
C LEU A 298 -0.78 -12.69 -8.14
N ASP A 299 0.18 -12.84 -7.23
CA ASP A 299 1.16 -11.79 -6.92
C ASP A 299 0.47 -10.45 -6.61
N LEU A 300 -0.54 -10.49 -5.73
CA LEU A 300 -1.34 -9.31 -5.39
C LEU A 300 -0.50 -8.22 -4.74
N ALA A 301 0.67 -8.53 -4.16
CA ALA A 301 1.61 -7.52 -3.68
C ALA A 301 2.06 -6.59 -4.83
N ASN A 302 2.51 -7.17 -5.95
CA ASN A 302 2.93 -6.42 -7.12
C ASN A 302 1.74 -5.80 -7.87
N LEU A 303 0.64 -6.53 -8.01
CA LEU A 303 -0.57 -6.00 -8.68
C LEU A 303 -1.20 -4.84 -7.91
N HIS A 304 -1.21 -4.88 -6.58
CA HIS A 304 -1.63 -3.76 -5.73
C HIS A 304 -0.77 -2.52 -6.04
N TRP A 305 0.56 -2.70 -6.05
CA TRP A 305 1.47 -1.62 -6.42
C TRP A 305 1.17 -1.05 -7.82
N ALA A 306 1.08 -1.90 -8.84
CA ALA A 306 0.84 -1.48 -10.22
C ALA A 306 -0.52 -0.79 -10.40
N PHE A 307 -1.58 -1.32 -9.80
CA PHE A 307 -2.94 -0.78 -9.88
C PHE A 307 -3.02 0.61 -9.26
N TRP A 308 -2.47 0.81 -8.06
CA TRP A 308 -2.56 2.11 -7.40
C TRP A 308 -1.68 3.18 -8.04
N HIS A 309 -0.54 2.79 -8.63
CA HIS A 309 0.22 3.69 -9.49
C HIS A 309 -0.54 4.07 -10.76
N ALA A 310 -1.30 3.15 -11.35
CA ALA A 310 -2.17 3.46 -12.49
C ALA A 310 -3.28 4.45 -12.10
N CYS A 311 -3.88 4.28 -10.92
CA CYS A 311 -4.87 5.20 -10.37
C CYS A 311 -4.31 6.60 -10.06
N ALA A 312 -3.05 6.70 -9.62
CA ALA A 312 -2.38 7.98 -9.35
C ALA A 312 -1.77 8.64 -10.61
N ALA A 313 -1.65 7.90 -11.70
CA ALA A 313 -1.05 8.38 -12.92
C ALA A 313 -1.94 9.40 -13.64
N THR A 314 -1.30 10.31 -14.37
CA THR A 314 -2.03 11.28 -15.20
C THR A 314 -2.68 10.60 -16.41
N PRO A 315 -3.79 11.16 -16.96
CA PRO A 315 -4.59 10.46 -17.98
C PRO A 315 -3.84 10.01 -19.24
N HIS A 316 -2.74 10.68 -19.60
CA HIS A 316 -1.97 10.35 -20.80
C HIS A 316 -1.03 9.14 -20.64
N ILE A 317 -0.68 8.74 -19.40
CA ILE A 317 0.15 7.56 -19.10
C ILE A 317 -0.60 6.46 -18.34
N ALA A 318 -1.69 6.80 -17.65
CA ALA A 318 -2.48 5.84 -16.88
C ALA A 318 -2.90 4.59 -17.67
N PRO A 319 -3.32 4.67 -18.96
CA PRO A 319 -3.62 3.48 -19.76
C PRO A 319 -2.48 2.47 -19.87
N ALA A 320 -1.22 2.93 -19.93
CA ALA A 320 -0.07 2.04 -19.99
C ALA A 320 0.12 1.28 -18.66
N HIS A 321 -0.05 1.97 -17.54
CA HIS A 321 0.02 1.36 -16.20
C HIS A 321 -1.11 0.37 -15.94
N PHE A 322 -2.35 0.70 -16.31
CA PHE A 322 -3.46 -0.26 -16.26
C PHE A 322 -3.22 -1.46 -17.19
N GLY A 323 -2.65 -1.21 -18.37
CA GLY A 323 -2.20 -2.25 -19.29
C GLY A 323 -1.29 -3.27 -18.63
N ALA A 324 -0.22 -2.80 -17.96
CA ALA A 324 0.70 -3.65 -17.23
C ALA A 324 0.02 -4.44 -16.10
N ALA A 325 -0.88 -3.81 -15.34
CA ALA A 325 -1.62 -4.48 -14.26
C ALA A 325 -2.55 -5.59 -14.79
N ILE A 326 -3.25 -5.34 -15.91
CA ILE A 326 -4.12 -6.33 -16.56
C ILE A 326 -3.29 -7.49 -17.15
N GLU A 327 -2.14 -7.21 -17.78
CA GLU A 327 -1.24 -8.25 -18.30
C GLU A 327 -0.65 -9.11 -17.17
N GLY A 328 -0.40 -8.51 -16.00
CA GLY A 328 -0.03 -9.24 -14.79
C GLY A 328 -1.12 -10.22 -14.34
N LEU A 329 -2.38 -9.78 -14.28
CA LEU A 329 -3.52 -10.66 -13.96
C LEU A 329 -3.69 -11.80 -14.98
N GLN A 330 -3.59 -11.50 -16.28
CA GLN A 330 -3.68 -12.51 -17.33
C GLN A 330 -2.58 -13.57 -17.16
N SER A 331 -1.35 -13.13 -16.92
CA SER A 331 -0.20 -14.02 -16.76
C SER A 331 -0.36 -14.91 -15.53
N ALA A 332 -0.79 -14.35 -14.40
CA ALA A 332 -1.07 -15.11 -13.19
C ALA A 332 -2.20 -16.13 -13.40
N TYR A 333 -3.31 -15.72 -14.02
CA TYR A 333 -4.43 -16.59 -14.33
C TYR A 333 -4.04 -17.75 -15.25
N THR A 334 -3.34 -17.46 -16.36
CA THR A 334 -2.88 -18.49 -17.32
C THR A 334 -1.92 -19.47 -16.65
N LYS A 335 -1.00 -18.99 -15.80
CA LYS A 335 -0.08 -19.85 -15.04
C LYS A 335 -0.82 -20.78 -14.08
N ALA A 336 -1.85 -20.28 -13.40
CA ALA A 336 -2.66 -21.06 -12.48
C ALA A 336 -3.63 -22.04 -13.18
N ASN A 337 -3.93 -21.80 -14.46
CA ASN A 337 -4.93 -22.55 -15.23
C ASN A 337 -4.36 -23.06 -16.56
N PRO A 338 -3.39 -23.99 -16.52
CA PRO A 338 -2.75 -24.50 -17.73
C PRO A 338 -3.78 -25.12 -18.69
N GLY A 339 -3.66 -24.78 -19.97
CA GLY A 339 -4.55 -25.28 -21.03
C GLY A 339 -5.92 -24.58 -21.13
N LYS A 340 -6.28 -23.66 -20.23
CA LYS A 340 -7.52 -22.86 -20.36
C LYS A 340 -7.40 -21.69 -21.33
N VAL A 341 -6.19 -21.16 -21.47
CA VAL A 341 -5.85 -20.05 -22.36
C VAL A 341 -4.80 -20.57 -23.33
N ARG A 342 -4.96 -20.26 -24.62
CA ARG A 342 -3.97 -20.65 -25.62
C ARG A 342 -2.63 -19.94 -25.36
N GLU A 343 -1.54 -20.66 -25.53
CA GLU A 343 -0.18 -20.12 -25.38
C GLU A 343 0.39 -19.60 -26.70
N GLY A 344 -0.13 -20.10 -27.82
CA GLY A 344 0.29 -19.74 -29.17
C GLY A 344 -0.78 -20.01 -30.22
N TRP A 345 -0.49 -19.63 -31.48
CA TRP A 345 -1.38 -19.86 -32.63
C TRP A 345 -1.44 -21.33 -33.04
N ALA A 346 -0.33 -22.04 -32.91
CA ALA A 346 -0.18 -23.46 -33.18
C ALA A 346 0.19 -24.21 -31.90
N THR A 347 -0.17 -25.50 -31.82
CA THR A 347 0.30 -26.39 -30.76
C THR A 347 1.83 -26.51 -30.78
N ARG A 348 2.42 -27.01 -29.70
CA ARG A 348 3.88 -27.17 -29.58
C ARG A 348 4.46 -28.05 -30.71
N ASP A 349 3.74 -29.10 -31.10
CA ASP A 349 4.19 -30.02 -32.14
C ASP A 349 4.04 -29.44 -33.55
N GLU A 350 2.89 -28.81 -33.85
CA GLU A 350 2.69 -28.07 -35.11
C GLU A 350 3.73 -26.96 -35.28
N TRP A 351 4.00 -26.21 -34.20
CA TRP A 351 4.99 -25.14 -34.20
C TRP A 351 6.41 -25.67 -34.41
N LYS A 352 6.75 -26.83 -33.83
CA LYS A 352 8.07 -27.45 -34.04
C LYS A 352 8.31 -27.79 -35.51
N ILE A 353 7.29 -28.29 -36.20
CA ILE A 353 7.34 -28.60 -37.64
C ILE A 353 7.53 -27.29 -38.44
N LEU A 354 6.68 -26.29 -38.20
CA LEU A 354 6.74 -24.98 -38.89
C LEU A 354 8.07 -24.27 -38.66
N LYS A 355 8.56 -24.25 -37.42
CA LYS A 355 9.84 -23.62 -37.04
C LYS A 355 11.02 -24.25 -37.80
N THR A 356 11.00 -25.57 -37.99
CA THR A 356 12.05 -26.28 -38.72
C THR A 356 12.04 -25.86 -40.19
N ALA A 357 10.87 -25.89 -40.84
CA ALA A 357 10.73 -25.46 -42.23
C ALA A 357 11.16 -24.00 -42.45
N LEU A 358 10.78 -23.10 -41.55
CA LEU A 358 11.19 -21.69 -41.61
C LEU A 358 12.70 -21.52 -41.42
N SER A 359 13.32 -22.31 -40.53
CA SER A 359 14.77 -22.30 -40.32
C SER A 359 15.52 -22.71 -41.59
N ASP A 360 15.07 -23.75 -42.28
CA ASP A 360 15.69 -24.24 -43.52
C ASP A 360 15.60 -23.20 -44.65
N VAL A 361 14.48 -22.47 -44.74
CA VAL A 361 14.31 -21.35 -45.69
C VAL A 361 15.29 -20.22 -45.38
N ILE A 362 15.49 -19.87 -44.10
CA ILE A 362 16.45 -18.85 -43.70
C ILE A 362 17.88 -19.28 -44.05
N ASP A 363 18.22 -20.55 -43.84
CA ASP A 363 19.54 -21.10 -44.20
C ASP A 363 19.80 -21.05 -45.71
N GLY A 364 18.79 -21.33 -46.52
CA GLY A 364 18.86 -21.23 -47.99
C GLY A 364 18.86 -19.80 -48.53
N GLY A 365 18.55 -18.78 -47.71
CA GLY A 365 18.46 -17.39 -48.14
C GLY A 365 19.82 -16.78 -48.52
N ASN A 366 19.84 -15.96 -49.58
CA ASN A 366 21.03 -15.19 -49.99
C ASN A 366 21.12 -13.85 -49.21
N VAL A 367 21.29 -13.94 -47.90
CA VAL A 367 21.48 -12.81 -46.97
C VAL A 367 22.69 -13.08 -46.07
N SER A 368 23.17 -12.05 -45.37
CA SER A 368 24.35 -12.18 -44.50
C SER A 368 24.11 -13.18 -43.36
N VAL A 369 25.20 -13.73 -42.80
CA VAL A 369 25.15 -14.68 -41.68
C VAL A 369 24.49 -14.01 -40.46
N GLU A 370 24.79 -12.74 -40.21
CA GLU A 370 24.19 -11.95 -39.13
C GLU A 370 22.66 -11.84 -39.30
N ALA A 371 22.19 -11.61 -40.53
CA ALA A 371 20.77 -11.55 -40.82
C ALA A 371 20.09 -12.91 -40.60
N LYS A 372 20.73 -14.02 -40.97
CA LYS A 372 20.21 -15.38 -40.72
C LYS A 372 20.07 -15.65 -39.22
N THR A 373 21.09 -15.33 -38.43
CA THR A 373 21.06 -15.48 -36.96
C THR A 373 19.93 -14.64 -36.37
N ALA A 374 19.86 -13.35 -36.72
CA ALA A 374 18.82 -12.46 -36.21
C ALA A 374 17.40 -12.93 -36.54
N LEU A 375 17.16 -13.47 -37.74
CA LEU A 375 15.86 -14.02 -38.13
C LEU A 375 15.51 -15.30 -37.37
N LYS A 376 16.49 -16.22 -37.21
CA LYS A 376 16.30 -17.46 -36.44
C LYS A 376 15.98 -17.18 -34.97
N ASP A 377 16.63 -16.17 -34.39
CA ASP A 377 16.38 -15.73 -33.02
C ASP A 377 14.95 -15.18 -32.82
N LYS A 378 14.30 -14.72 -33.90
CA LYS A 378 12.89 -14.29 -33.86
C LYS A 378 11.89 -15.42 -34.07
N LEU A 379 12.28 -16.57 -34.61
CA LEU A 379 11.34 -17.68 -34.82
C LEU A 379 10.57 -18.05 -33.55
N PRO A 380 11.18 -18.21 -32.35
CA PRO A 380 10.42 -18.54 -31.14
C PRO A 380 9.23 -17.62 -30.85
N THR A 381 9.28 -16.34 -31.24
CA THR A 381 8.20 -15.37 -30.98
C THR A 381 7.05 -15.45 -31.99
N PHE A 382 7.23 -16.13 -33.13
CA PHE A 382 6.23 -16.16 -34.21
C PHE A 382 4.97 -16.95 -33.82
N ASN A 383 5.11 -17.94 -32.93
CA ASN A 383 3.94 -18.65 -32.40
C ASN A 383 3.19 -17.86 -31.33
N GLY A 384 3.72 -16.73 -30.86
CA GLY A 384 3.10 -15.96 -29.80
C GLY A 384 1.78 -15.34 -30.24
N ILE A 385 0.76 -15.43 -29.40
CA ILE A 385 -0.44 -14.60 -29.54
C ILE A 385 -0.14 -13.19 -29.03
N ASP A 386 -0.75 -12.19 -29.65
CA ASP A 386 -0.68 -10.83 -29.15
C ASP A 386 -1.53 -10.64 -27.87
N GLN A 387 -1.27 -9.55 -27.14
CA GLN A 387 -1.92 -9.28 -25.86
C GLN A 387 -3.42 -9.00 -25.97
N ARG A 388 -3.92 -8.56 -27.14
CA ARG A 388 -5.36 -8.38 -27.35
C ARG A 388 -6.03 -9.73 -27.54
N GLN A 389 -5.42 -10.63 -28.30
CA GLN A 389 -5.95 -12.00 -28.41
C GLN A 389 -5.91 -12.72 -27.07
N ARG A 390 -4.80 -12.61 -26.32
CA ARG A 390 -4.69 -13.17 -24.97
C ARG A 390 -5.80 -12.66 -24.03
N LEU A 391 -6.08 -11.34 -24.04
CA LEU A 391 -7.18 -10.78 -23.26
C LEU A 391 -8.52 -11.47 -23.61
N LYS A 392 -8.82 -11.60 -24.91
CA LYS A 392 -10.07 -12.23 -25.37
C LYS A 392 -10.18 -13.68 -24.90
N ASP A 393 -9.09 -14.44 -24.98
CA ASP A 393 -9.07 -15.84 -24.56
C ASP A 393 -9.25 -15.97 -23.04
N VAL A 394 -8.63 -15.09 -22.24
CA VAL A 394 -8.82 -15.03 -20.78
C VAL A 394 -10.26 -14.66 -20.42
N MET A 395 -10.82 -13.62 -21.07
CA MET A 395 -12.21 -13.20 -20.85
C MET A 395 -13.18 -14.33 -21.18
N ALA A 396 -12.98 -15.03 -22.30
CA ALA A 396 -13.78 -16.18 -22.69
C ALA A 396 -13.67 -17.34 -21.67
N ALA A 397 -12.46 -17.66 -21.21
CA ALA A 397 -12.23 -18.70 -20.19
C ALA A 397 -12.91 -18.37 -18.85
N LEU A 398 -13.04 -17.09 -18.52
CA LEU A 398 -13.72 -16.58 -17.32
C LEU A 398 -15.23 -16.36 -17.51
N ASN A 399 -15.76 -16.57 -18.72
CA ASN A 399 -17.13 -16.24 -19.12
C ASN A 399 -17.47 -14.75 -18.87
N LEU A 400 -16.58 -13.86 -19.30
CA LEU A 400 -16.73 -12.42 -19.29
C LEU A 400 -16.89 -11.88 -20.71
N GLU A 401 -17.80 -10.94 -20.89
CA GLU A 401 -17.95 -10.18 -22.14
C GLU A 401 -16.92 -9.05 -22.18
N LEU A 402 -16.25 -8.90 -23.31
CA LEU A 402 -15.38 -7.76 -23.60
C LEU A 402 -16.15 -6.79 -24.50
N GLY A 403 -16.51 -5.63 -23.97
CA GLY A 403 -17.26 -4.62 -24.72
C GLY A 403 -16.42 -3.94 -25.80
N ASP A 404 -17.07 -3.35 -26.80
CA ASP A 404 -16.38 -2.69 -27.93
C ASP A 404 -15.49 -1.53 -27.44
N ASP A 405 -15.97 -0.75 -26.47
CA ASP A 405 -15.22 0.37 -25.90
C ASP A 405 -14.05 -0.10 -25.02
N GLU A 406 -14.23 -1.19 -24.27
CA GLU A 406 -13.14 -1.81 -23.50
C GLU A 406 -12.05 -2.34 -24.44
N ASP A 407 -12.41 -3.03 -25.53
CA ASP A 407 -11.47 -3.53 -26.54
C ASP A 407 -10.76 -2.38 -27.27
N ALA A 408 -11.48 -1.29 -27.55
CA ALA A 408 -10.91 -0.09 -28.15
C ALA A 408 -9.91 0.61 -27.21
N ALA A 409 -10.26 0.75 -25.92
CA ALA A 409 -9.37 1.30 -24.89
C ALA A 409 -8.14 0.41 -24.69
N TRP A 410 -8.33 -0.91 -24.63
CA TRP A 410 -7.24 -1.90 -24.59
C TRP A 410 -6.28 -1.69 -25.75
N ARG A 411 -6.77 -1.54 -26.97
CA ARG A 411 -5.92 -1.29 -28.15
C ARG A 411 -5.18 0.05 -28.05
N ARG A 412 -5.83 1.11 -27.54
CA ARG A 412 -5.22 2.45 -27.45
C ARG A 412 -4.18 2.56 -26.33
N ARG A 413 -4.15 1.67 -25.35
CA ARG A 413 -3.16 1.68 -24.26
C ARG A 413 -1.70 1.75 -24.75
N ASN A 414 -1.39 1.08 -25.86
CA ASN A 414 -0.03 1.07 -26.42
C ASN A 414 0.39 2.45 -26.95
N LYS A 415 -0.57 3.28 -27.36
CA LYS A 415 -0.27 4.67 -27.78
C LYS A 415 0.30 5.47 -26.61
N ALA A 416 -0.27 5.30 -25.41
CA ALA A 416 0.25 5.92 -24.18
C ALA A 416 1.65 5.38 -23.84
N ALA A 417 1.87 4.07 -23.94
CA ALA A 417 3.18 3.44 -23.68
C ALA A 417 4.28 3.92 -24.65
N HIS A 418 3.92 4.29 -25.88
CA HIS A 418 4.85 4.80 -26.89
C HIS A 418 4.92 6.33 -26.95
N GLY A 419 4.34 7.04 -25.98
CA GLY A 419 4.41 8.51 -25.91
C GLY A 419 3.68 9.23 -27.04
N THR A 420 2.69 8.58 -27.66
CA THR A 420 1.85 9.23 -28.68
C THR A 420 1.02 10.32 -27.99
N PRO A 421 1.06 11.58 -28.46
CA PRO A 421 0.30 12.65 -27.83
C PRO A 421 -1.21 12.42 -27.96
N ILE A 422 -1.96 12.88 -26.95
CA ILE A 422 -3.42 12.97 -27.05
C ILE A 422 -3.74 14.11 -28.03
N PRO A 423 -4.48 13.85 -29.14
CA PRO A 423 -4.89 14.92 -30.03
C PRO A 423 -5.74 15.96 -29.30
N GLN A 424 -5.60 17.23 -29.67
CA GLN A 424 -6.40 18.32 -29.08
C GLN A 424 -7.91 18.00 -29.20
N GLY A 425 -8.64 18.11 -28.09
CA GLY A 425 -10.07 17.82 -28.03
C GLY A 425 -10.42 16.35 -27.77
N GLN A 426 -9.43 15.47 -27.61
CA GLN A 426 -9.61 14.04 -27.29
C GLN A 426 -9.26 13.70 -25.82
N GLU A 427 -9.10 14.70 -24.96
CA GLU A 427 -8.72 14.52 -23.56
C GLU A 427 -9.80 13.75 -22.78
N VAL A 428 -11.08 14.03 -23.05
CA VAL A 428 -12.21 13.30 -22.45
C VAL A 428 -12.21 11.83 -22.86
N ALA A 429 -11.91 11.53 -24.12
CA ALA A 429 -11.81 10.15 -24.61
C ALA A 429 -10.65 9.41 -23.93
N ALA A 430 -9.50 10.07 -23.71
CA ALA A 430 -8.38 9.49 -22.99
C ALA A 430 -8.71 9.20 -21.50
N ILE A 431 -9.45 10.11 -20.84
CA ILE A 431 -9.95 9.88 -19.47
C ILE A 431 -10.95 8.71 -19.45
N ARG A 432 -11.80 8.60 -20.47
CA ARG A 432 -12.74 7.47 -20.61
C ARG A 432 -12.00 6.15 -20.79
N ASP A 433 -10.95 6.10 -21.61
CA ASP A 433 -10.09 4.91 -21.76
C ASP A 433 -9.50 4.47 -20.41
N MET A 434 -9.03 5.40 -19.59
CA MET A 434 -8.53 5.11 -18.25
C MET A 434 -9.61 4.47 -17.37
N LYS A 435 -10.84 5.01 -17.37
CA LYS A 435 -11.98 4.46 -16.61
C LYS A 435 -12.37 3.05 -17.09
N LEU A 436 -12.41 2.83 -18.40
CA LEU A 436 -12.70 1.52 -19.00
C LEU A 436 -11.63 0.48 -18.63
N LEU A 437 -10.35 0.84 -18.70
CA LEU A 437 -9.25 -0.05 -18.33
C LEU A 437 -9.24 -0.36 -16.83
N ARG A 438 -9.55 0.62 -15.98
CA ARG A 438 -9.78 0.38 -14.55
C ARG A 438 -10.90 -0.64 -14.36
N GLY A 439 -12.07 -0.43 -14.98
CA GLY A 439 -13.21 -1.34 -14.91
C GLY A 439 -12.86 -2.76 -15.37
N LEU A 440 -12.13 -2.88 -16.48
CA LEU A 440 -11.66 -4.16 -16.99
C LEU A 440 -10.75 -4.89 -15.98
N PHE A 441 -9.80 -4.18 -15.37
CA PHE A 441 -8.97 -4.75 -14.29
C PHE A 441 -9.84 -5.23 -13.11
N GLN A 442 -10.79 -4.40 -12.66
CA GLN A 442 -11.66 -4.72 -11.52
C GLN A 442 -12.50 -5.97 -11.81
N ARG A 443 -13.13 -6.05 -12.99
CA ARG A 443 -13.93 -7.21 -13.41
C ARG A 443 -13.09 -8.49 -13.46
N LEU A 444 -11.89 -8.42 -14.04
CA LEU A 444 -10.96 -9.56 -14.08
C LEU A 444 -10.58 -10.00 -12.67
N LEU A 445 -10.13 -9.09 -11.82
CA LEU A 445 -9.71 -9.40 -10.46
C LEU A 445 -10.85 -10.05 -9.67
N LEU A 446 -12.05 -9.42 -9.65
CA LEU A 446 -13.22 -9.93 -8.95
C LEU A 446 -13.65 -11.32 -9.45
N ARG A 447 -13.59 -11.54 -10.77
CA ARG A 447 -13.99 -12.82 -11.37
C ARG A 447 -12.99 -13.94 -11.09
N ILE A 448 -11.69 -13.65 -11.16
CA ILE A 448 -10.62 -14.62 -10.90
C ILE A 448 -10.66 -15.05 -9.42
N THR A 449 -10.89 -14.12 -8.49
CA THR A 449 -10.90 -14.40 -7.05
C THR A 449 -12.26 -14.83 -6.52
N ASN A 450 -13.33 -14.70 -7.31
CA ASN A 450 -14.71 -14.91 -6.88
C ASN A 450 -15.16 -13.99 -5.70
N ALA A 451 -14.56 -12.80 -5.61
CA ALA A 451 -14.78 -11.85 -4.53
C ALA A 451 -16.20 -11.25 -4.51
N ALA A 452 -16.83 -11.11 -5.67
CA ALA A 452 -18.19 -10.59 -5.82
C ALA A 452 -18.84 -11.15 -7.10
N ASP A 453 -20.15 -10.96 -7.24
CA ASP A 453 -20.91 -11.38 -8.44
C ASP A 453 -21.22 -10.19 -9.38
N GLN A 454 -21.08 -8.97 -8.86
CA GLN A 454 -21.29 -7.69 -9.54
C GLN A 454 -20.07 -6.79 -9.41
N TYR A 455 -19.97 -5.78 -10.27
CA TYR A 455 -19.02 -4.68 -10.19
C TYR A 455 -19.73 -3.33 -10.31
N ILE A 456 -19.03 -2.26 -9.94
CA ILE A 456 -19.51 -0.89 -10.11
C ILE A 456 -18.94 -0.30 -11.41
N ASP A 457 -19.81 0.09 -12.33
CA ASP A 457 -19.41 0.62 -13.63
C ASP A 457 -19.11 2.12 -13.57
N TYR A 458 -17.87 2.46 -13.23
CA TYR A 458 -17.42 3.86 -13.16
C TYR A 458 -17.18 4.53 -14.53
N ALA A 459 -17.28 3.78 -15.63
CA ALA A 459 -17.17 4.33 -16.98
C ALA A 459 -18.51 4.94 -17.43
N SER A 460 -19.63 4.36 -17.01
CA SER A 460 -20.97 4.82 -17.35
C SER A 460 -21.52 5.91 -16.41
N PRO A 461 -22.49 6.72 -16.86
CA PRO A 461 -23.25 7.60 -15.98
C PRO A 461 -23.88 6.84 -14.79
N ASN A 462 -24.03 7.52 -13.67
CA ASN A 462 -24.66 7.01 -12.43
C ASN A 462 -23.96 5.83 -11.74
N HIS A 463 -22.84 5.33 -12.27
CA HIS A 463 -22.06 4.26 -11.66
C HIS A 463 -22.89 2.99 -11.35
N GLU A 464 -23.63 2.52 -12.35
CA GLU A 464 -24.56 1.38 -12.19
C GLU A 464 -23.85 0.10 -11.71
N TYR A 465 -24.55 -0.67 -10.88
CA TYR A 465 -24.10 -2.00 -10.48
C TYR A 465 -24.45 -3.00 -11.57
N ARG A 466 -23.44 -3.70 -12.10
CA ARG A 466 -23.60 -4.62 -13.22
C ARG A 466 -23.12 -6.03 -12.87
N PRO A 467 -23.77 -7.10 -13.38
CA PRO A 467 -23.21 -8.45 -13.30
C PRO A 467 -21.82 -8.50 -13.90
N LEU A 468 -20.88 -9.21 -13.27
CA LEU A 468 -19.48 -9.29 -13.75
C LEU A 468 -19.35 -9.71 -15.22
N ARG A 469 -20.22 -10.65 -15.64
CA ARG A 469 -20.24 -11.15 -17.02
C ARG A 469 -20.45 -10.03 -18.03
N GLN A 470 -21.27 -9.04 -17.72
CA GLN A 470 -21.68 -8.00 -18.65
C GLN A 470 -20.61 -6.90 -18.74
N ALA A 471 -20.31 -6.45 -19.95
CA ALA A 471 -19.46 -5.28 -20.16
C ALA A 471 -20.23 -3.96 -19.92
N PRO A 472 -19.54 -2.83 -19.68
CA PRO A 472 -20.17 -1.52 -19.77
C PRO A 472 -20.84 -1.34 -21.15
N PRO A 473 -22.01 -0.66 -21.22
CA PRO A 473 -22.63 -0.32 -22.50
C PRO A 473 -21.71 0.58 -23.32
N THR A 474 -21.88 0.60 -24.63
CA THR A 474 -21.16 1.53 -25.51
C THR A 474 -21.52 2.97 -25.13
N ILE A 475 -20.50 3.78 -24.88
CA ILE A 475 -20.63 5.18 -24.50
C ILE A 475 -20.34 6.02 -25.73
N GLY A 476 -21.35 6.71 -26.24
CA GLY A 476 -21.27 7.59 -27.42
C GLY A 476 -20.18 8.64 -27.37
#